data_AF-A0A2V6U2V9-F1
#
_entry.id   AF-A0A2V6U2V9-F1
#
_cell.length_a   1.000
_cell.length_b   1.000
_cell.length_c   1.000
_cell.angle_alpha   90.00
_cell.angle_beta   90.00
_cell.angle_gamma   90.00
#
_symmetry.space_group_name_H-M   'P 1'
#
loop_
_entity.id
_entity.type
_entity.pdbx_description
1 polymer ?
#
loop_
_entity_poly.entity_id
_entity_poly.type
_entity_poly.pdbx_seq_one_letter_code
_entity_poly.pdbx_strand_id
1 'polypeptide(L)'
;MRLAVIALVGCLCGPAVARADDALVLPKGRSAVSAENLFYVPTGERFNPHGNPEDIAAGFNDRRLDSSVFPLLQPLDPFVGGRASIGDSHLRFKYEFDILNFGFAYGVTDRLTVGVEIPYYWVHNSVKASVNSDPGSSANVGLRTGPGPGPLCGSGSAVLPLACPNTRRFTTEDVQRILGPGLPGIPGFGFKRIRDFSDDGLGDIQLGAKYQY
;
A
#
# COMPACT_ATOMS: atom_id res chain seq x y z
N MET A 1 27.17 8.65 -11.29
CA MET A 1 27.57 8.84 -12.69
C MET A 1 26.60 9.85 -13.32
N ARG A 2 27.14 11.01 -13.67
CA ARG A 2 26.60 12.16 -14.43
C ARG A 2 25.18 12.04 -15.03
N LEU A 3 24.33 13.00 -14.71
CA LEU A 3 23.74 13.88 -15.73
C LEU A 3 23.21 15.16 -15.07
N ALA A 4 23.95 16.24 -15.31
CA ALA A 4 23.51 17.61 -15.08
C ALA A 4 22.53 17.98 -16.20
N VAL A 5 21.33 18.41 -15.85
CA VAL A 5 20.45 19.14 -16.77
C VAL A 5 20.39 20.57 -16.26
N ILE A 6 21.11 21.43 -16.96
CA ILE A 6 21.04 22.88 -16.84
C ILE A 6 19.66 23.27 -17.41
N ALA A 7 18.70 23.54 -16.53
CA ALA A 7 17.47 24.25 -16.92
C ALA A 7 17.73 25.74 -16.75
N LEU A 8 17.84 26.42 -17.89
CA LEU A 8 17.95 27.87 -18.00
C LEU A 8 16.69 28.50 -17.40
N VAL A 9 16.78 29.02 -16.16
CA VAL A 9 15.71 29.80 -15.53
C VAL A 9 15.66 31.16 -16.24
N GLY A 10 14.87 31.22 -17.30
CA GLY A 10 14.41 32.48 -17.89
C GLY A 10 13.49 33.17 -16.89
N CYS A 11 14.06 34.01 -16.03
CA CYS A 11 13.35 34.82 -15.06
C CYS A 11 12.60 35.95 -15.80
N LEU A 12 11.43 35.64 -16.37
CA LEU A 12 10.43 36.63 -16.74
C LEU A 12 9.67 37.01 -15.46
N CYS A 13 10.25 37.95 -14.71
CA CYS A 13 9.54 38.73 -13.70
C CYS A 13 8.49 39.62 -14.39
N GLY A 14 7.44 39.02 -14.94
CA GLY A 14 6.14 39.67 -15.03
C GLY A 14 5.49 39.58 -13.65
N PRO A 15 4.68 40.56 -13.23
CA PRO A 15 3.95 40.44 -11.98
C PRO A 15 3.15 39.13 -12.03
N ALA A 16 3.52 38.20 -11.14
CA ALA A 16 2.64 37.11 -10.77
C ALA A 16 1.44 37.78 -10.10
N VAL A 17 0.47 38.16 -10.93
CA VAL A 17 -0.90 38.29 -10.46
C VAL A 17 -1.16 36.91 -9.89
N ALA A 18 -1.14 36.82 -8.56
CA ALA A 18 -1.69 35.70 -7.84
C ALA A 18 -3.16 35.66 -8.26
N ARG A 19 -3.43 35.03 -9.41
CA ARG A 19 -4.74 34.59 -9.79
C ARG A 19 -5.02 33.42 -8.87
N ALA A 20 -5.43 33.76 -7.65
CA ALA A 20 -6.55 33.06 -7.06
C ALA A 20 -7.59 32.85 -8.17
N ASP A 21 -8.23 31.69 -8.20
CA ASP A 21 -9.34 31.34 -9.08
C ASP A 21 -10.47 32.38 -9.06
N ASP A 22 -10.22 33.55 -9.64
CA ASP A 22 -11.22 34.56 -9.85
C ASP A 22 -12.28 33.89 -10.73
N ALA A 23 -13.55 34.08 -10.35
CA ALA A 23 -14.72 33.59 -11.09
C ALA A 23 -14.85 34.19 -12.52
N LEU A 24 -13.76 34.74 -13.06
CA LEU A 24 -13.64 35.37 -14.36
C LEU A 24 -13.51 34.30 -15.44
N VAL A 25 -14.42 34.37 -16.40
CA VAL A 25 -14.34 33.60 -17.63
C VAL A 25 -13.26 34.17 -18.55
N LEU A 26 -12.66 33.30 -19.37
CA LEU A 26 -11.81 33.71 -20.49
C LEU A 26 -12.65 34.45 -21.54
N PRO A 27 -12.13 35.57 -22.09
CA PRO A 27 -12.76 36.22 -23.24
C PRO A 27 -12.87 35.29 -24.43
N LYS A 28 -13.82 35.57 -25.33
CA LYS A 28 -14.04 34.77 -26.53
C LYS A 28 -12.76 34.60 -27.34
N GLY A 29 -12.46 33.37 -27.72
CA GLY A 29 -11.30 33.02 -28.54
C GLY A 29 -9.96 33.02 -27.80
N ARG A 30 -9.94 33.23 -26.48
CA ARG A 30 -8.72 33.14 -25.67
C ARG A 30 -8.62 31.77 -25.01
N SER A 31 -7.39 31.25 -24.98
CA SER A 31 -7.05 30.01 -24.29
C SER A 31 -6.14 30.29 -23.10
N ALA A 32 -6.21 29.45 -22.09
CA ALA A 32 -5.27 29.39 -20.99
C ALA A 32 -4.75 27.97 -20.83
N VAL A 33 -3.47 27.84 -20.47
CA VAL A 33 -2.84 26.59 -20.08
C VAL A 33 -2.31 26.75 -18.66
N SER A 34 -2.41 25.70 -17.87
CA SER A 34 -1.85 25.64 -16.53
C SER A 34 -1.10 24.33 -16.32
N ALA A 35 -0.08 24.39 -15.49
CA ALA A 35 0.63 23.24 -14.97
C ALA A 35 0.87 23.49 -13.47
N GLU A 36 0.33 22.63 -12.63
CA GLU A 36 0.50 22.69 -11.19
C GLU A 36 1.12 21.39 -10.71
N ASN A 37 2.13 21.48 -9.84
CA ASN A 37 2.72 20.30 -9.21
C ASN A 37 2.40 20.31 -7.72
N LEU A 38 1.71 19.26 -7.26
CA LEU A 38 1.29 19.06 -5.87
C LEU A 38 2.15 17.97 -5.25
N PHE A 39 2.93 18.35 -4.24
CA PHE A 39 3.74 17.43 -3.42
C PHE A 39 3.02 17.15 -2.11
N TYR A 40 2.70 15.89 -1.84
CA TYR A 40 2.06 15.50 -0.59
C TYR A 40 3.08 15.01 0.42
N VAL A 41 2.89 15.39 1.68
CA VAL A 41 3.66 14.80 2.79
C VAL A 41 3.31 13.32 2.86
N PRO A 42 4.31 12.42 2.94
CA PRO A 42 4.03 11.00 2.98
C PRO A 42 3.13 10.63 4.16
N THR A 43 2.04 9.89 3.91
CA THR A 43 1.06 9.51 4.93
C THR A 43 1.06 8.00 5.19
N GLY A 44 0.98 7.63 6.47
CA GLY A 44 0.71 6.26 6.92
C GLY A 44 -0.71 6.08 7.46
N GLU A 45 -1.51 7.15 7.49
CA GLU A 45 -2.82 7.20 8.11
C GLU A 45 -3.90 7.58 7.09
N ARG A 46 -5.13 7.14 7.35
CA ARG A 46 -6.35 7.50 6.64
C ARG A 46 -7.45 7.85 7.64
N PHE A 47 -8.48 8.55 7.19
CA PHE A 47 -9.69 8.72 7.98
C PHE A 47 -10.64 7.53 7.79
N ASN A 48 -11.15 7.00 8.89
CA ASN A 48 -12.17 5.96 8.86
C ASN A 48 -13.58 6.56 8.62
N PRO A 49 -14.63 5.74 8.46
CA PRO A 49 -16.00 6.23 8.23
C PRO A 49 -16.55 7.14 9.35
N HIS A 50 -15.91 7.18 10.52
CA HIS A 50 -16.25 8.05 11.64
C HIS A 50 -15.42 9.34 11.67
N GLY A 51 -14.54 9.56 10.69
CA GLY A 51 -13.67 10.73 10.62
C GLY A 51 -12.46 10.68 11.55
N ASN A 52 -12.17 9.53 12.17
CA ASN A 52 -11.00 9.38 13.03
C ASN A 52 -9.79 8.91 12.21
N PRO A 53 -8.57 9.42 12.50
CA PRO A 53 -7.36 8.91 11.87
C PRO A 53 -7.08 7.47 12.33
N GLU A 54 -6.66 6.62 11.40
CA GLU A 54 -6.20 5.26 11.65
C GLU A 54 -5.09 4.88 10.66
N ASP A 55 -4.25 3.92 11.03
CA ASP A 55 -3.25 3.38 10.11
C ASP A 55 -3.92 2.86 8.83
N ILE A 56 -3.29 3.09 7.68
CA ILE A 56 -3.77 2.54 6.41
C ILE A 56 -3.79 1.00 6.45
N ALA A 57 -2.87 0.42 7.23
CA ALA A 57 -2.79 -1.01 7.46
C ALA A 57 -3.72 -1.52 8.57
N ALA A 58 -4.52 -0.68 9.24
CA ALA A 58 -5.29 -1.05 10.44
C ALA A 58 -6.17 -2.30 10.25
N GLY A 59 -6.73 -2.49 9.05
CA GLY A 59 -7.53 -3.69 8.74
C GLY A 59 -6.75 -5.01 8.80
N PHE A 60 -5.43 -4.96 8.59
CA PHE A 60 -4.52 -6.10 8.48
C PHE A 60 -3.62 -6.27 9.70
N ASN A 61 -3.57 -5.31 10.61
CA ASN A 61 -2.72 -5.38 11.80
C ASN A 61 -3.36 -6.22 12.91
N ASP A 62 -2.49 -6.90 13.66
CA ASP A 62 -2.83 -7.74 14.81
C ASP A 62 -3.87 -8.83 14.48
N ARG A 63 -3.92 -9.25 13.21
CA ARG A 63 -4.79 -10.35 12.78
C ARG A 63 -4.08 -11.66 13.02
N ARG A 64 -4.77 -12.54 13.73
CA ARG A 64 -4.32 -13.91 13.95
C ARG A 64 -4.20 -14.63 12.61
N LEU A 65 -3.00 -15.13 12.32
CA LEU A 65 -2.71 -15.94 11.14
C LEU A 65 -3.01 -17.42 11.46
N ASP A 66 -4.30 -17.74 11.58
CA ASP A 66 -4.82 -19.07 11.93
C ASP A 66 -5.39 -19.85 10.74
N SER A 67 -6.11 -20.94 11.03
CA SER A 67 -6.78 -21.79 10.05
C SER A 67 -7.82 -21.08 9.17
N SER A 68 -8.28 -19.86 9.53
CA SER A 68 -9.12 -19.04 8.64
C SER A 68 -8.34 -18.38 7.50
N VAL A 69 -7.05 -18.13 7.71
CA VAL A 69 -6.13 -17.55 6.71
C VAL A 69 -5.34 -18.66 6.02
N PHE A 70 -4.89 -19.64 6.78
CA PHE A 70 -4.12 -20.79 6.33
C PHE A 70 -4.87 -22.09 6.67
N PRO A 71 -5.83 -22.55 5.84
CA PRO A 71 -6.63 -23.74 6.12
C PRO A 71 -5.81 -25.01 6.41
N LEU A 72 -4.58 -25.07 5.90
CA LEU A 72 -3.61 -26.14 6.17
C LEU A 72 -3.26 -26.30 7.66
N LEU A 73 -3.55 -25.30 8.49
CA LEU A 73 -3.34 -25.36 9.95
C LEU A 73 -4.48 -26.07 10.69
N GLN A 74 -5.68 -26.20 10.09
CA GLN A 74 -6.86 -26.75 10.74
C GLN A 74 -6.65 -28.14 11.37
N PRO A 75 -5.89 -29.08 10.76
CA PRO A 75 -5.62 -30.37 11.37
C PRO A 75 -4.85 -30.28 12.71
N LEU A 76 -4.21 -29.15 13.01
CA LEU A 76 -3.46 -28.92 14.24
C LEU A 76 -4.32 -28.34 15.37
N ASP A 77 -5.53 -27.84 15.08
CA ASP A 77 -6.43 -27.20 16.06
C ASP A 77 -6.66 -28.08 17.33
N PRO A 78 -6.95 -29.40 17.21
CA PRO A 78 -7.17 -30.25 18.39
C PRO A 78 -5.95 -30.38 19.31
N PHE A 79 -4.74 -30.13 18.79
CA PHE A 79 -3.48 -30.34 19.51
C PHE A 79 -2.96 -29.09 20.21
N VAL A 80 -3.59 -27.94 19.97
CA VAL A 80 -3.17 -26.64 20.53
C VAL A 80 -4.24 -26.00 21.42
N GLY A 81 -5.31 -26.74 21.74
CA GLY A 81 -6.38 -26.28 22.63
C GLY A 81 -7.19 -25.11 22.06
N GLY A 82 -7.26 -24.98 20.73
CA GLY A 82 -7.90 -23.86 20.04
C GLY A 82 -7.51 -23.84 18.56
N ARG A 83 -7.58 -22.69 17.89
CA ARG A 83 -7.11 -22.57 16.50
C ARG A 83 -5.58 -22.55 16.44
N ALA A 84 -5.00 -23.34 15.56
CA ALA A 84 -3.59 -23.29 15.23
C ALA A 84 -3.26 -21.98 14.51
N SER A 85 -2.22 -21.30 14.96
CA SER A 85 -1.76 -20.01 14.47
C SER A 85 -0.24 -19.94 14.42
N ILE A 86 0.26 -19.36 13.33
CA ILE A 86 1.69 -19.09 13.15
C ILE A 86 2.12 -17.75 13.76
N GLY A 87 1.18 -16.95 14.27
CA GLY A 87 1.41 -15.65 14.86
C GLY A 87 0.39 -14.60 14.41
N ASP A 88 0.74 -13.34 14.62
CA ASP A 88 -0.11 -12.19 14.30
C ASP A 88 0.52 -11.38 13.16
N SER A 89 -0.29 -10.88 12.23
CA SER A 89 0.20 -10.03 11.14
C SER A 89 0.50 -8.62 11.63
N HIS A 90 1.58 -8.05 11.13
CA HIS A 90 1.94 -6.66 11.36
C HIS A 90 2.38 -6.02 10.04
N LEU A 91 1.58 -5.11 9.54
CA LEU A 91 1.76 -4.39 8.28
C LEU A 91 1.86 -2.89 8.54
N ARG A 92 2.71 -2.22 7.75
CA ARG A 92 2.78 -0.77 7.70
C ARG A 92 2.88 -0.34 6.25
N PHE A 93 2.01 0.58 5.87
CA PHE A 93 2.04 1.24 4.57
C PHE A 93 2.40 2.71 4.77
N LYS A 94 3.20 3.24 3.87
CA LYS A 94 3.49 4.68 3.80
C LYS A 94 3.42 5.09 2.34
N TYR A 95 2.47 5.94 2.00
CA TYR A 95 2.29 6.45 0.64
C TYR A 95 2.90 7.83 0.49
N GLU A 96 3.47 8.07 -0.67
CA GLU A 96 3.97 9.34 -1.15
C GLU A 96 3.36 9.59 -2.53
N PHE A 97 2.81 10.78 -2.72
CA PHE A 97 2.09 11.18 -3.92
C PHE A 97 2.67 12.49 -4.43
N ASP A 98 3.07 12.48 -5.69
CA ASP A 98 3.34 13.68 -6.47
C ASP A 98 2.32 13.74 -7.61
N ILE A 99 1.70 14.90 -7.83
CA ILE A 99 0.67 15.06 -8.85
C ILE A 99 1.00 16.25 -9.73
N LEU A 100 1.11 16.04 -11.03
CA LEU A 100 1.20 17.11 -12.02
C LEU A 100 -0.16 17.28 -12.72
N ASN A 101 -0.83 18.37 -12.42
CA ASN A 101 -2.10 18.74 -13.03
C ASN A 101 -1.85 19.63 -14.25
N PHE A 102 -2.27 19.17 -15.42
CA PHE A 102 -2.30 19.96 -16.64
C PHE A 102 -3.71 20.45 -16.92
N GLY A 103 -3.87 21.77 -17.01
CA GLY A 103 -5.14 22.39 -17.38
C GLY A 103 -5.08 23.02 -18.76
N PHE A 104 -6.17 22.89 -19.51
CA PHE A 104 -6.45 23.71 -20.68
C PHE A 104 -7.85 24.29 -20.59
N ALA A 105 -7.98 25.58 -20.83
CA ALA A 105 -9.27 26.27 -20.85
C ALA A 105 -9.41 27.13 -22.11
N TYR A 106 -10.65 27.30 -22.59
CA TYR A 106 -10.98 28.07 -23.77
C TYR A 106 -12.26 28.90 -23.57
N GLY A 107 -12.18 30.19 -23.86
CA GLY A 107 -13.31 31.11 -23.87
C GLY A 107 -14.17 30.92 -25.11
N VAL A 108 -15.32 30.26 -24.96
CA VAL A 108 -16.30 30.03 -26.03
C VAL A 108 -17.05 31.33 -26.35
N THR A 109 -17.37 32.10 -25.32
CA THR A 109 -17.93 33.46 -25.39
C THR A 109 -17.29 34.32 -24.31
N ASP A 110 -17.56 35.63 -24.31
CA ASP A 110 -17.12 36.52 -23.22
C ASP A 110 -17.82 36.24 -21.87
N ARG A 111 -18.70 35.22 -21.81
CA ARG A 111 -19.42 34.77 -20.61
C ARG A 111 -19.27 33.29 -20.31
N LEU A 112 -18.63 32.51 -21.18
CA LEU A 112 -18.54 31.05 -21.07
C LEU A 112 -17.12 30.57 -21.37
N THR A 113 -16.52 29.88 -20.41
CA THR A 113 -15.26 29.15 -20.57
C THR A 113 -15.51 27.67 -20.35
N VAL A 114 -14.93 26.83 -21.20
CA VAL A 114 -14.85 25.38 -20.98
C VAL A 114 -13.40 25.02 -20.73
N GLY A 115 -13.16 23.96 -19.98
CA GLY A 115 -11.80 23.49 -19.72
C GLY A 115 -11.74 22.00 -19.44
N VAL A 116 -10.52 21.49 -19.53
CA VAL A 116 -10.11 20.14 -19.19
C VAL A 116 -8.96 20.21 -18.21
N GLU A 117 -8.98 19.35 -17.21
CA GLU A 117 -7.88 19.13 -16.27
C GLU A 117 -7.46 17.65 -16.35
N ILE A 118 -6.17 17.42 -16.51
CA ILE A 118 -5.57 16.11 -16.70
C ILE A 118 -4.51 15.94 -15.60
N PRO A 119 -4.80 15.19 -14.54
CA PRO A 119 -3.84 14.91 -13.49
C PRO A 119 -2.93 13.72 -13.87
N TYR A 120 -1.63 13.86 -13.66
CA TYR A 120 -0.64 12.78 -13.77
C TYR A 120 -0.04 12.50 -12.40
N TYR A 121 -0.21 11.28 -11.91
CA TYR A 121 0.22 10.85 -10.58
C TYR A 121 1.55 10.10 -10.67
N TRP A 122 2.43 10.35 -9.72
CA TRP A 122 3.49 9.43 -9.31
C TRP A 122 3.19 8.98 -7.89
N VAL A 123 3.08 7.67 -7.70
CA VAL A 123 2.75 7.06 -6.41
C VAL A 123 3.90 6.17 -5.99
N HIS A 124 4.42 6.41 -4.80
CA HIS A 124 5.35 5.49 -4.15
C HIS A 124 4.73 4.95 -2.86
N ASN A 125 4.81 3.64 -2.66
CA ASN A 125 4.36 2.98 -1.45
C ASN A 125 5.48 2.16 -0.82
N SER A 126 5.86 2.54 0.40
CA SER A 126 6.74 1.74 1.23
C SER A 126 5.92 0.78 2.09
N VAL A 127 6.28 -0.49 2.03
CA VAL A 127 5.59 -1.60 2.69
C VAL A 127 6.53 -2.28 3.68
N LYS A 128 6.13 -2.36 4.94
CA LYS A 128 6.75 -3.27 5.92
C LYS A 128 5.72 -4.30 6.36
N ALA A 129 5.92 -5.55 5.94
CA ALA A 129 5.09 -6.67 6.34
C ALA A 129 5.91 -7.66 7.16
N SER A 130 5.42 -8.01 8.34
CA SER A 130 6.04 -8.94 9.28
C SER A 130 5.01 -9.81 9.97
N VAL A 131 5.47 -10.94 10.53
CA VAL A 131 4.68 -11.75 11.46
C VAL A 131 5.27 -11.59 12.86
N ASN A 132 4.42 -11.30 13.84
CA ASN A 132 4.77 -11.43 15.25
C ASN A 132 4.49 -12.86 15.68
N SER A 133 5.56 -13.62 15.88
CA SER A 133 5.48 -14.98 16.41
C SER A 133 6.11 -15.11 17.79
N ASP A 134 6.53 -14.01 18.42
CA ASP A 134 7.26 -14.00 19.69
C ASP A 134 6.40 -14.47 20.89
N PRO A 135 7.01 -14.79 22.05
CA PRO A 135 6.26 -15.07 23.27
C PRO A 135 5.27 -13.93 23.58
N GLY A 136 3.99 -14.26 23.77
CA GLY A 136 2.91 -13.30 23.96
C GLY A 136 2.06 -13.03 22.71
N SER A 137 2.51 -13.47 21.53
CA SER A 137 1.68 -13.53 20.32
C SER A 137 0.69 -14.71 20.35
N SER A 138 -0.18 -14.78 19.35
CA SER A 138 -1.09 -15.92 19.13
C SER A 138 -0.40 -17.19 18.61
N ALA A 139 0.90 -17.15 18.33
CA ALA A 139 1.63 -18.27 17.75
C ALA A 139 1.68 -19.48 18.70
N ASN A 140 1.10 -20.60 18.25
CA ASN A 140 1.07 -21.88 18.97
C ASN A 140 1.53 -23.08 18.11
N VAL A 141 1.81 -22.85 16.83
CA VAL A 141 2.48 -23.82 15.93
C VAL A 141 3.75 -23.23 15.32
N GLY A 142 4.63 -24.10 14.84
CA GLY A 142 5.93 -23.72 14.28
C GLY A 142 6.47 -24.75 13.30
N LEU A 143 7.63 -24.43 12.72
CA LEU A 143 8.34 -25.30 11.79
C LEU A 143 9.15 -26.34 12.54
N ARG A 144 9.01 -27.60 12.12
CA ARG A 144 9.83 -28.71 12.60
C ARG A 144 11.29 -28.52 12.20
N THR A 145 12.21 -28.64 13.16
CA THR A 145 13.66 -28.59 12.94
C THR A 145 14.36 -29.92 13.18
N GLY A 146 13.65 -30.92 13.73
CA GLY A 146 14.18 -32.25 14.03
C GLY A 146 13.10 -33.24 14.45
N PRO A 147 13.45 -34.50 14.77
CA PRO A 147 12.51 -35.47 15.32
C PRO A 147 12.12 -35.13 16.76
N GLY A 148 10.88 -35.42 17.15
CA GLY A 148 10.40 -35.37 18.54
C GLY A 148 9.85 -36.72 19.00
N PRO A 149 9.64 -36.92 20.31
CA PRO A 149 9.04 -38.14 20.85
C PRO A 149 7.51 -38.13 20.69
N GLY A 150 6.92 -39.31 20.54
CA GLY A 150 5.47 -39.50 20.49
C GLY A 150 4.85 -39.36 19.09
N PRO A 151 3.57 -39.72 18.93
CA PRO A 151 2.93 -39.86 17.63
C PRO A 151 2.79 -38.54 16.86
N LEU A 152 2.54 -37.43 17.56
CA LEU A 152 2.41 -36.10 16.94
C LEU A 152 3.78 -35.47 16.66
N CYS A 153 4.62 -35.31 17.69
CA CYS A 153 5.91 -34.63 17.55
C CYS A 153 6.96 -35.47 16.80
N GLY A 154 6.76 -36.79 16.71
CA GLY A 154 7.53 -37.69 15.86
C GLY A 154 7.02 -37.80 14.43
N SER A 155 5.90 -37.14 14.09
CA SER A 155 5.31 -37.21 12.76
C SER A 155 6.20 -36.55 11.69
N GLY A 156 5.98 -36.94 10.43
CA GLY A 156 6.62 -36.36 9.25
C GLY A 156 6.20 -34.91 8.92
N SER A 157 5.28 -34.32 9.69
CA SER A 157 4.73 -32.99 9.39
C SER A 157 5.78 -31.89 9.44
N ALA A 158 5.72 -30.96 8.49
CA ALA A 158 6.58 -29.77 8.47
C ALA A 158 6.18 -28.75 9.54
N VAL A 159 4.89 -28.74 9.94
CA VAL A 159 4.34 -27.84 10.95
C VAL A 159 3.85 -28.66 12.14
N LEU A 160 4.27 -28.26 13.35
CA LEU A 160 3.96 -28.94 14.61
C LEU A 160 3.57 -27.90 15.68
N PRO A 161 2.83 -28.29 16.74
CA PRO A 161 2.66 -27.44 17.91
C PRO A 161 4.00 -26.99 18.51
N LEU A 162 4.09 -25.76 18.99
CA LEU A 162 5.32 -25.24 19.62
C LEU A 162 5.69 -25.97 20.92
N ALA A 163 4.75 -26.70 21.52
CA ALA A 163 5.01 -27.58 22.66
C ALA A 163 5.83 -28.83 22.26
N CYS A 164 5.87 -29.18 20.97
CA CYS A 164 6.73 -30.26 20.49
C CYS A 164 8.20 -29.83 20.52
N PRO A 165 9.12 -30.66 21.03
CA PRO A 165 10.55 -30.38 20.96
C PRO A 165 11.00 -30.29 19.50
N ASN A 166 12.10 -29.57 19.26
CA ASN A 166 12.63 -29.33 17.91
C ASN A 166 11.59 -28.68 16.98
N THR A 167 10.87 -27.69 17.50
CA THR A 167 9.95 -26.84 16.73
C THR A 167 10.35 -25.39 16.94
N ARG A 168 10.52 -24.62 15.85
CA ARG A 168 10.83 -23.19 15.91
C ARG A 168 9.63 -22.36 15.44
N ARG A 169 9.51 -21.14 15.95
CA ARG A 169 8.51 -20.16 15.50
C ARG A 169 8.76 -19.74 14.05
N PHE A 170 7.70 -19.32 13.38
CA PHE A 170 7.76 -18.79 12.01
C PHE A 170 8.41 -17.40 12.02
N THR A 171 9.33 -17.18 11.08
CA THR A 171 9.88 -15.86 10.81
C THR A 171 9.08 -15.18 9.70
N THR A 172 9.23 -13.86 9.58
CA THR A 172 8.69 -13.09 8.44
C THR A 172 9.14 -13.68 7.09
N GLU A 173 10.37 -14.18 7.00
CA GLU A 173 10.88 -14.76 5.76
C GLU A 173 10.21 -16.10 5.43
N ASP A 174 9.91 -16.92 6.44
CA ASP A 174 9.17 -18.16 6.24
C ASP A 174 7.77 -17.89 5.68
N VAL A 175 7.07 -16.89 6.23
CA VAL A 175 5.74 -16.49 5.76
C VAL A 175 5.80 -15.94 4.34
N GLN A 176 6.77 -15.07 4.03
CA GLN A 176 6.98 -14.56 2.67
C GLN A 176 7.27 -15.69 1.67
N ARG A 177 8.00 -16.73 2.09
CA ARG A 177 8.22 -17.92 1.26
C ARG A 177 6.94 -18.74 1.08
N ILE A 178 6.16 -18.97 2.14
CA ILE A 178 4.86 -19.66 2.05
C ILE A 178 3.93 -18.92 1.08
N LEU A 179 3.85 -17.59 1.18
CA LEU A 179 3.04 -16.80 0.24
C LEU A 179 3.56 -16.94 -1.20
N GLY A 180 4.87 -17.03 -1.40
CA GLY A 180 5.50 -17.23 -2.71
C GLY A 180 5.70 -18.71 -3.07
N PRO A 181 6.96 -19.17 -3.22
CA PRO A 181 7.28 -20.50 -3.77
C PRO A 181 7.02 -21.68 -2.81
N GLY A 182 6.79 -21.43 -1.53
CA GLY A 182 6.61 -22.44 -0.49
C GLY A 182 7.88 -22.73 0.32
N LEU A 183 7.74 -23.68 1.25
CA LEU A 183 8.82 -24.24 2.06
C LEU A 183 8.87 -25.76 1.86
N PRO A 184 9.96 -26.45 2.25
CA PRO A 184 9.97 -27.92 2.24
C PRO A 184 8.78 -28.50 3.01
N GLY A 185 7.94 -29.29 2.33
CA GLY A 185 6.73 -29.89 2.91
C GLY A 185 5.54 -28.93 3.11
N ILE A 186 5.63 -27.68 2.64
CA ILE A 186 4.54 -26.69 2.70
C ILE A 186 4.41 -26.04 1.32
N PRO A 187 3.31 -26.27 0.59
CA PRO A 187 3.12 -25.68 -0.73
C PRO A 187 3.04 -24.15 -0.64
N GLY A 188 3.58 -23.48 -1.66
CA GLY A 188 3.48 -22.04 -1.81
C GLY A 188 2.16 -21.60 -2.43
N PHE A 189 1.73 -20.37 -2.15
CA PHE A 189 0.55 -19.76 -2.78
C PHE A 189 0.86 -19.09 -4.13
N GLY A 190 2.13 -18.93 -4.49
CA GLY A 190 2.54 -18.34 -5.78
C GLY A 190 2.44 -16.82 -5.85
N PHE A 191 2.17 -16.14 -4.74
CA PHE A 191 2.15 -14.69 -4.69
C PHE A 191 3.56 -14.10 -4.83
N LYS A 192 3.64 -12.91 -5.40
CA LYS A 192 4.87 -12.12 -5.35
C LYS A 192 5.11 -11.67 -3.91
N ARG A 193 6.39 -11.56 -3.55
CA ARG A 193 6.80 -11.04 -2.25
C ARG A 193 6.17 -9.67 -2.01
N ILE A 194 5.62 -9.47 -0.82
CA ILE A 194 5.14 -8.17 -0.36
C ILE A 194 6.35 -7.26 -0.15
N ARG A 195 6.44 -6.17 -0.91
CA ARG A 195 7.55 -5.21 -0.91
C ARG A 195 7.08 -3.84 -1.39
N ASP A 196 7.95 -2.86 -1.26
CA ASP A 196 7.75 -1.53 -1.81
C ASP A 196 7.39 -1.59 -3.30
N PHE A 197 6.51 -0.70 -3.72
CA PHE A 197 6.12 -0.54 -5.10
C PHE A 197 5.94 0.93 -5.45
N SER A 198 6.05 1.22 -6.73
CA SER A 198 5.77 2.54 -7.30
C SER A 198 5.02 2.36 -8.61
N ASP A 199 4.15 3.30 -8.91
CA ASP A 199 3.42 3.36 -10.17
C ASP A 199 3.18 4.81 -10.56
N ASP A 200 2.90 5.03 -11.83
CA ASP A 200 2.61 6.37 -12.36
C ASP A 200 1.59 6.32 -13.50
N GLY A 201 0.81 7.39 -13.65
CA GLY A 201 -0.21 7.41 -14.69
C GLY A 201 -1.22 8.53 -14.59
N LEU A 202 -2.11 8.55 -15.56
CA LEU A 202 -3.21 9.52 -15.64
C LEU A 202 -4.30 9.17 -14.63
N GLY A 203 -4.72 10.17 -13.84
CA GLY A 203 -5.94 10.06 -13.07
C GLY A 203 -7.17 10.49 -13.87
N ASP A 204 -8.26 10.71 -13.15
CA ASP A 204 -9.54 11.06 -13.75
C ASP A 204 -9.47 12.43 -14.42
N ILE A 205 -9.62 12.44 -15.74
CA ILE A 205 -9.69 13.67 -16.53
C ILE A 205 -11.00 14.37 -16.20
N GLN A 206 -10.90 15.62 -15.75
CA GLN A 206 -12.06 16.43 -15.42
C GLN A 206 -12.38 17.37 -16.57
N LEU A 207 -13.66 17.48 -16.90
CA LEU A 207 -14.18 18.48 -17.83
C LEU A 207 -15.09 19.43 -17.07
N GLY A 208 -14.91 20.73 -17.30
CA GLY A 208 -15.64 21.76 -16.58
C GLY A 208 -16.02 22.94 -17.45
N ALA A 209 -16.94 23.75 -16.94
CA ALA A 209 -17.28 25.03 -17.53
C ALA A 209 -17.49 26.10 -16.44
N LYS A 210 -17.08 27.33 -16.73
CA LYS A 210 -17.35 28.52 -15.92
C LYS A 210 -18.27 29.45 -16.71
N TYR A 211 -19.35 29.93 -16.08
CA TYR A 211 -20.31 30.86 -16.70
C TYR A 211 -20.48 32.10 -15.83
N GLN A 212 -20.48 33.28 -16.47
CA GLN A 212 -20.71 34.57 -15.82
C GLN A 212 -22.12 35.08 -16.14
N TYR A 213 -22.95 35.24 -15.09
CA TYR A 213 -24.34 35.73 -15.18
C TYR A 213 -24.43 37.24 -15.41
#